data_AF-A0A7Y9NIZ9-F1
#
_entry.id   AF-A0A7Y9NIZ9-F1
#
_cell.length_a   1.000
_cell.length_b   1.000
_cell.length_c   1.000
_cell.angle_alpha   90.00
_cell.angle_beta   90.00
_cell.angle_gamma   90.00
#
_symmetry.space_group_name_H-M   'P 1'
#
loop_
_entity.id
_entity.type
_entity.pdbx_description
1 polymer ?
#
loop_
_entity_poly.entity_id
_entity_poly.type
_entity_poly.pdbx_seq_one_letter_code
_entity_poly.pdbx_strand_id
1 'polypeptide(L)'
;MTIASIAHKRGRIDFGDLQSTRNYSPMGAYQQSKLANLLVAFELDRRLRAENSRIMSVAAHPGVANTNLFQSGEYSAAEKSLRAFLGHAIGIALNTDSEGALPTLYASTALEIKDGGYYGPQGFQEMRGEEVGPAKIAAHANDTVAATRLWQICEKLTGVKFFRDVAAVAS
;
A
#
# COMPACT_ATOMS: atom_id res chain seq x y z
N MET A 1 -11.04 -3.52 2.81
CA MET A 1 -10.17 -3.58 1.62
C MET A 1 -9.32 -2.33 1.54
N THR A 2 -8.00 -2.47 1.39
CA THR A 2 -7.05 -1.35 1.32
C THR A 2 -6.23 -1.40 0.03
N ILE A 3 -6.10 -0.28 -0.68
CA ILE A 3 -5.32 -0.21 -1.91
C ILE A 3 -3.89 0.26 -1.63
N ALA A 4 -2.93 -0.65 -1.77
CA ALA A 4 -1.50 -0.39 -1.67
C ALA A 4 -0.85 -0.30 -3.06
N SER A 5 0.46 -0.52 -3.14
CA SER A 5 1.24 -0.47 -4.39
C SER A 5 2.52 -1.28 -4.21
N ILE A 6 3.10 -1.75 -5.32
CA ILE A 6 4.47 -2.30 -5.38
C ILE A 6 5.49 -1.32 -4.79
N ALA A 7 5.21 -0.01 -4.84
CA ALA A 7 6.03 1.04 -4.24
C ALA A 7 6.30 0.83 -2.73
N HIS A 8 5.43 0.10 -2.00
CA HIS A 8 5.66 -0.23 -0.59
C HIS A 8 7.01 -0.94 -0.37
N LYS A 9 7.49 -1.71 -1.35
CA LYS A 9 8.74 -2.48 -1.28
C LYS A 9 9.97 -1.58 -1.08
N ARG A 10 9.88 -0.30 -1.45
CA ARG A 10 10.93 0.71 -1.25
C ARG A 10 10.56 1.76 -0.19
N GLY A 11 9.37 1.66 0.39
CA GLY A 11 8.89 2.58 1.41
C GLY A 11 9.61 2.41 2.74
N ARG A 12 9.62 3.49 3.51
CA ARG A 12 10.03 3.52 4.91
C ARG A 12 9.06 4.43 5.65
N ILE A 13 8.69 4.07 6.88
CA ILE A 13 7.92 4.94 7.76
C ILE A 13 8.89 5.84 8.53
N ASP A 14 8.86 7.14 8.24
CA ASP A 14 9.50 8.16 9.08
C ASP A 14 8.53 8.65 10.14
N PHE A 15 8.57 8.05 11.33
CA PHE A 15 7.77 8.49 12.47
C PHE A 15 8.09 9.92 12.95
N GLY A 16 9.24 10.48 12.56
CA GLY A 16 9.59 11.86 12.83
C GLY A 16 8.94 12.83 11.84
N ASP A 17 8.57 12.40 10.63
CA ASP A 17 7.98 13.24 9.58
C ASP A 17 6.96 12.46 8.73
N LEU A 18 5.93 11.91 9.38
CA LEU A 18 4.89 11.11 8.71
C LEU A 18 4.13 11.89 7.62
N GLN A 19 4.09 13.22 7.75
CA GLN A 19 3.41 14.12 6.82
C GLN A 19 4.36 14.70 5.76
N SER A 20 5.62 14.27 5.74
CA SER A 20 6.64 14.70 4.79
C SER A 20 6.75 16.23 4.69
N THR A 21 6.67 16.90 5.84
CA THR A 21 6.66 18.37 5.96
C THR A 21 8.06 18.98 5.94
N ARG A 22 9.10 18.21 6.30
CA ARG A 22 10.49 18.69 6.34
C ARG A 22 11.23 18.37 5.05
N ASN A 23 11.13 17.13 4.58
CA ASN A 23 11.86 16.64 3.40
C ASN A 23 10.90 15.97 2.41
N TYR A 24 10.15 16.78 1.67
CA TYR A 24 9.20 16.25 0.69
C TYR A 24 9.91 15.74 -0.56
N SER A 25 9.71 14.45 -0.85
CA SER A 25 10.01 13.84 -2.15
C SER A 25 8.74 13.16 -2.63
N PRO A 26 8.20 13.49 -3.83
CA PRO A 26 6.94 12.92 -4.30
C PRO A 26 6.94 11.37 -4.28
N MET A 27 8.02 10.76 -4.76
CA MET A 27 8.14 9.30 -4.78
C MET A 27 8.37 8.73 -3.37
N GLY A 28 9.16 9.41 -2.53
CA GLY A 28 9.40 8.98 -1.15
C GLY A 28 8.12 9.01 -0.31
N ALA A 29 7.37 10.11 -0.37
CA ALA A 29 6.08 10.27 0.30
C ALA A 29 5.06 9.23 -0.20
N TYR A 30 5.02 8.99 -1.52
CA TYR A 30 4.18 7.95 -2.09
C TYR A 30 4.55 6.54 -1.58
N GLN A 31 5.83 6.17 -1.62
CA GLN A 31 6.31 4.88 -1.10
C GLN A 31 6.01 4.71 0.40
N GLN A 32 6.19 5.76 1.21
CA GLN A 32 5.81 5.78 2.62
C GLN A 32 4.31 5.57 2.80
N SER A 33 3.45 6.25 2.03
CA SER A 33 2.00 6.09 2.11
C SER A 33 1.54 4.68 1.75
N LYS A 34 2.17 4.05 0.75
CA LYS A 34 1.79 2.71 0.29
C LYS A 34 2.28 1.62 1.23
N LEU A 35 3.40 1.85 1.92
CA LEU A 35 3.79 1.03 3.07
C LEU A 35 2.85 1.21 4.26
N ALA A 36 2.50 2.45 4.60
CA ALA A 36 1.56 2.74 5.68
C ALA A 36 0.20 2.04 5.47
N ASN A 37 -0.30 2.01 4.24
CA ASN A 37 -1.51 1.28 3.89
C ASN A 37 -1.44 -0.22 4.23
N LEU A 38 -0.32 -0.90 3.94
CA LEU A 38 -0.17 -2.32 4.28
C LEU A 38 -0.06 -2.53 5.80
N LEU A 39 0.74 -1.72 6.48
CA LEU A 39 0.88 -1.80 7.93
C LEU A 39 -0.48 -1.62 8.64
N VAL A 40 -1.28 -0.63 8.22
CA VAL A 40 -2.62 -0.41 8.77
C VAL A 40 -3.57 -1.56 8.43
N ALA A 41 -3.52 -2.10 7.20
CA ALA A 41 -4.37 -3.23 6.82
C ALA A 41 -4.06 -4.49 7.64
N PHE A 42 -2.79 -4.79 7.87
CA PHE A 42 -2.37 -5.96 8.66
C PHE A 42 -2.60 -5.76 10.16
N GLU A 43 -2.45 -4.55 10.67
CA GLU A 43 -2.81 -4.26 12.07
C GLU A 43 -4.33 -4.33 12.29
N LEU A 44 -5.13 -3.88 11.32
CA LEU A 44 -6.58 -4.07 11.35
C LEU A 44 -6.94 -5.56 11.37
N ASP A 45 -6.32 -6.38 10.51
CA ASP A 45 -6.50 -7.83 10.52
C ASP A 45 -6.19 -8.43 11.91
N ARG A 46 -5.02 -8.11 12.47
CA ARG A 46 -4.59 -8.60 13.78
C ARG A 46 -5.60 -8.26 14.88
N ARG A 47 -6.15 -7.04 14.86
CA ARG A 47 -7.15 -6.58 15.83
C ARG A 47 -8.52 -7.23 15.62
N LEU A 48 -8.97 -7.36 14.38
CA LEU A 48 -10.23 -8.03 14.05
C LEU A 48 -10.22 -9.49 14.50
N ARG A 49 -9.11 -10.20 14.28
CA ARG A 49 -8.95 -11.59 14.77
C ARG A 49 -8.95 -11.68 16.29
N ALA A 50 -8.28 -10.75 16.99
CA ALA A 50 -8.27 -10.71 18.44
C ALA A 50 -9.68 -10.55 19.04
N GLU A 51 -10.57 -9.86 18.34
CA GLU A 51 -11.98 -9.66 18.72
C GLU A 51 -12.92 -10.76 18.15
N ASN A 52 -12.38 -11.80 17.53
CA ASN A 52 -13.16 -12.85 16.85
C ASN A 52 -14.18 -12.29 15.84
N SER A 53 -13.82 -11.20 15.16
CA SER A 53 -14.67 -10.57 14.15
C SER A 53 -14.79 -11.45 12.91
N ARG A 54 -15.93 -11.35 12.23
CA ARG A 54 -16.15 -11.97 10.90
C ARG A 54 -15.72 -11.07 9.74
N ILE A 55 -15.28 -9.84 10.04
CA ILE A 55 -14.82 -8.89 9.03
C ILE A 55 -13.38 -9.24 8.66
N MET A 56 -13.10 -9.27 7.36
CA MET A 56 -11.75 -9.48 6.84
C MET A 56 -11.07 -8.14 6.55
N SER A 57 -9.79 -8.03 6.90
CA SER A 57 -8.93 -6.96 6.38
C SER A 57 -7.97 -7.53 5.36
N VAL A 58 -8.10 -7.04 4.12
CA VAL A 58 -7.35 -7.48 2.95
C VAL A 58 -6.84 -6.26 2.18
N ALA A 59 -5.75 -6.44 1.45
CA ALA A 59 -5.15 -5.41 0.62
C ALA A 59 -4.93 -5.89 -0.83
N ALA A 60 -4.86 -4.95 -1.77
CA ALA A 60 -4.36 -5.25 -3.11
C ALA A 60 -3.59 -4.08 -3.70
N HIS A 61 -2.89 -4.34 -4.81
CA HIS A 61 -2.32 -3.30 -5.66
C HIS A 61 -2.72 -3.49 -7.12
N PRO A 62 -2.95 -2.40 -7.87
CA PRO A 62 -3.36 -2.44 -9.26
C PRO A 62 -2.20 -2.70 -10.24
N GLY A 63 -1.06 -3.21 -9.75
CA GLY A 63 0.20 -3.16 -10.51
C GLY A 63 0.76 -1.73 -10.64
N VAL A 64 1.37 -1.44 -11.79
CA VAL A 64 1.78 -0.09 -12.19
C VAL A 64 0.62 0.54 -12.94
N ALA A 65 0.03 1.58 -12.35
CA ALA A 65 -1.01 2.40 -12.97
C ALA A 65 -0.47 3.82 -13.21
N ASN A 66 -1.09 4.57 -14.13
CA ASN A 66 -0.67 5.91 -14.52
C ASN A 66 -1.05 6.88 -13.41
N THR A 67 -0.28 6.82 -12.34
CA THR A 67 -0.44 7.74 -11.24
C THR A 67 0.22 9.04 -11.68
N ASN A 68 -0.56 10.12 -11.74
CA ASN A 68 -0.12 11.49 -12.08
C ASN A 68 1.00 12.05 -11.16
N LEU A 69 1.61 11.22 -10.30
CA LEU A 69 2.73 11.51 -9.40
C LEU A 69 3.93 12.17 -10.09
N PHE A 70 4.08 12.01 -11.40
CA PHE A 70 5.17 12.61 -12.17
C PHE A 70 4.78 13.90 -12.92
N GLN A 71 3.52 14.33 -12.89
CA GLN A 71 3.03 15.45 -13.71
C GLN A 71 3.08 16.82 -13.01
N SER A 72 3.06 16.89 -11.68
CA SER A 72 3.04 18.17 -10.94
C SER A 72 4.37 18.49 -10.27
N GLY A 73 5.08 19.52 -10.78
CA GLY A 73 6.23 20.16 -10.14
C GLY A 73 7.06 21.02 -11.12
N GLU A 74 7.75 22.04 -10.61
CA GLU A 74 8.73 22.81 -11.37
C GLU A 74 10.00 21.99 -11.52
N TYR A 75 10.22 21.43 -12.71
CA TYR A 75 11.38 20.58 -13.01
C TYR A 75 12.32 21.24 -14.01
N SER A 76 13.61 20.98 -13.87
CA SER A 76 14.62 21.34 -14.87
C SER A 76 14.39 20.59 -16.20
N ALA A 77 14.95 21.08 -17.30
CA ALA A 77 14.75 20.48 -18.63
C ALA A 77 15.26 19.02 -18.71
N ALA A 78 16.36 18.70 -18.00
CA ALA A 78 16.90 17.34 -17.93
C ALA A 78 15.98 16.39 -17.15
N GLU A 79 15.39 16.85 -16.04
CA GLU A 79 14.42 16.07 -15.26
C GLU A 79 13.12 15.86 -16.03
N LYS A 80 12.67 16.84 -16.82
CA LYS A 80 11.52 16.71 -17.73
C LYS A 80 11.77 15.63 -18.79
N SER A 81 12.95 15.59 -19.39
CA SER A 81 13.32 14.59 -20.40
C SER A 81 13.43 13.18 -19.80
N LEU A 82 14.10 13.04 -18.65
CA LEU A 82 14.18 11.77 -17.92
C LEU A 82 12.79 11.29 -17.48
N ARG A 83 11.92 12.19 -17.03
CA ARG A 83 10.52 11.88 -16.67
C ARG A 83 9.64 11.57 -17.86
N ALA A 84 9.84 12.20 -19.01
CA ALA A 84 9.14 11.87 -20.24
C ALA A 84 9.53 10.47 -20.73
N PHE A 85 10.83 10.13 -20.65
CA PHE A 85 11.32 8.79 -20.95
C PHE A 85 10.80 7.75 -19.95
N LEU A 86 10.84 8.05 -18.64
CA LEU A 86 10.21 7.22 -17.62
C LEU A 86 8.71 7.09 -17.84
N GLY A 87 8.02 8.18 -18.20
CA GLY A 87 6.59 8.20 -18.50
C GLY A 87 6.22 7.35 -19.71
N HIS A 88 7.09 7.28 -20.71
CA HIS A 88 6.92 6.42 -21.89
C HIS A 88 7.18 4.93 -21.56
N ALA A 89 8.23 4.63 -20.78
CA ALA A 89 8.51 3.29 -20.28
C ALA A 89 7.45 2.79 -19.27
N ILE A 90 6.96 3.69 -18.42
CA ILE A 90 5.80 3.49 -17.54
C ILE A 90 4.57 3.25 -18.39
N GLY A 91 4.35 4.01 -19.46
CA GLY A 91 3.29 3.87 -20.45
C GLY A 91 3.09 2.46 -20.99
N ILE A 92 4.21 1.78 -21.28
CA ILE A 92 4.23 0.37 -21.73
C ILE A 92 3.90 -0.60 -20.57
N ALA A 93 4.28 -0.23 -19.35
CA ALA A 93 4.00 -0.98 -18.13
C ALA A 93 2.65 -0.64 -17.46
N LEU A 94 1.86 0.29 -18.02
CA LEU A 94 0.57 0.70 -17.48
C LEU A 94 -0.48 -0.38 -17.69
N ASN A 95 -1.18 -0.71 -16.61
CA ASN A 95 -2.46 -1.40 -16.71
C ASN A 95 -3.50 -0.43 -17.31
N THR A 96 -4.38 -0.97 -18.16
CA THR A 96 -5.68 -0.34 -18.48
C THR A 96 -6.49 -0.16 -17.21
N ASP A 97 -7.50 0.72 -17.23
CA ASP A 97 -8.39 0.92 -16.08
C ASP A 97 -9.05 -0.40 -15.63
N SER A 98 -9.42 -1.26 -16.59
CA SER A 98 -9.94 -2.60 -16.32
C SER A 98 -8.92 -3.52 -15.66
N GLU A 99 -7.69 -3.60 -16.18
CA GLU A 99 -6.64 -4.44 -15.60
C GLU A 99 -6.24 -3.96 -14.19
N GLY A 100 -6.20 -2.65 -13.97
CA GLY A 100 -5.92 -2.05 -12.66
C GLY A 100 -7.03 -2.31 -11.63
N ALA A 101 -8.28 -2.49 -12.08
CA ALA A 101 -9.39 -2.82 -11.20
C ALA A 101 -9.43 -4.29 -10.78
N LEU A 102 -8.89 -5.21 -11.60
CA LEU A 102 -8.94 -6.66 -11.36
C LEU A 102 -8.43 -7.06 -9.96
N PRO A 103 -7.28 -6.56 -9.46
CA PRO A 103 -6.81 -6.91 -8.11
C PRO A 103 -7.77 -6.52 -6.99
N THR A 104 -8.46 -5.40 -7.15
CA THR A 104 -9.43 -4.94 -6.15
C THR A 104 -10.68 -5.80 -6.17
N LEU A 105 -11.17 -6.14 -7.37
CA LEU A 105 -12.31 -7.04 -7.54
C LEU A 105 -11.99 -8.42 -6.96
N TYR A 106 -10.87 -9.01 -7.38
CA TYR A 106 -10.40 -10.30 -6.91
C TYR A 106 -10.32 -10.35 -5.38
N ALA A 107 -9.63 -9.39 -4.76
CA ALA A 107 -9.49 -9.34 -3.30
C ALA A 107 -10.80 -9.10 -2.54
N SER A 108 -11.86 -8.66 -3.23
CA SER A 108 -13.17 -8.39 -2.62
C SER A 108 -14.19 -9.49 -2.86
N THR A 109 -14.00 -10.34 -3.89
CA THR A 109 -15.04 -11.30 -4.33
C THR A 109 -14.56 -12.74 -4.48
N ALA A 110 -13.26 -12.99 -4.62
CA ALA A 110 -12.75 -14.36 -4.76
C ALA A 110 -12.93 -15.14 -3.45
N LEU A 111 -13.26 -16.43 -3.55
CA LEU A 111 -13.58 -17.27 -2.38
C LEU A 111 -12.32 -17.77 -1.65
N GLU A 112 -11.20 -17.80 -2.37
CA GLU A 112 -9.91 -18.28 -1.90
C GLU A 112 -9.06 -17.20 -1.20
N ILE A 113 -9.60 -15.99 -1.00
CA ILE A 113 -8.90 -14.93 -0.28
C ILE A 113 -8.72 -15.27 1.19
N LYS A 114 -7.66 -14.73 1.80
CA LYS A 114 -7.28 -14.95 3.18
C LYS A 114 -7.30 -13.64 3.94
N ASP A 115 -7.68 -13.72 5.21
CA ASP A 115 -7.49 -12.63 6.17
C ASP A 115 -6.02 -12.19 6.18
N GLY A 116 -5.80 -10.86 6.23
CA GLY A 116 -4.46 -10.27 6.13
C GLY A 116 -3.79 -10.48 4.76
N GLY A 117 -4.52 -10.93 3.74
CA GLY A 117 -4.00 -11.18 2.41
C GLY A 117 -3.65 -9.90 1.65
N TYR A 118 -2.66 -10.01 0.77
CA TYR A 118 -2.26 -8.96 -0.17
C TYR A 118 -2.24 -9.53 -1.59
N TYR A 119 -2.95 -8.88 -2.51
CA TYR A 119 -3.20 -9.42 -3.86
C TYR A 119 -2.78 -8.45 -4.97
N GLY A 120 -2.43 -8.98 -6.14
CA GLY A 120 -1.99 -8.18 -7.27
C GLY A 120 -1.74 -8.99 -8.54
N PRO A 121 -1.40 -8.30 -9.64
CA PRO A 121 -1.10 -8.95 -10.91
C PRO A 121 0.08 -9.91 -10.78
N GLN A 122 0.03 -11.03 -11.48
CA GLN A 122 1.03 -12.11 -11.38
C GLN A 122 2.11 -12.06 -12.47
N GLY A 123 2.05 -11.09 -13.39
CA GLY A 123 3.06 -10.94 -14.45
C GLY A 123 4.37 -10.33 -13.96
N PHE A 124 5.17 -9.81 -14.89
CA PHE A 124 6.56 -9.40 -14.61
C PHE A 124 6.66 -8.43 -13.43
N GLN A 125 7.37 -8.87 -12.38
CA GLN A 125 7.55 -8.12 -11.12
C GLN A 125 6.25 -7.62 -10.47
N GLU A 126 5.12 -8.26 -10.75
CA GLU A 126 3.77 -7.87 -10.33
C GLU A 126 3.31 -6.52 -10.92
N MET A 127 4.00 -6.01 -11.95
CA MET A 127 3.70 -4.71 -12.55
C MET A 127 2.40 -4.73 -13.36
N ARG A 128 2.09 -5.84 -14.02
CA ARG A 128 0.91 -6.04 -14.87
C ARG A 128 0.67 -7.54 -15.05
N GLY A 129 -0.53 -7.92 -15.48
CA GLY A 129 -0.88 -9.28 -15.84
C GLY A 129 -2.40 -9.47 -15.84
N GLU A 130 -2.90 -10.37 -16.68
CA GLU A 130 -4.32 -10.74 -16.73
C GLU A 130 -4.72 -11.60 -15.52
N GLU A 131 -3.76 -12.36 -14.98
CA GLU A 131 -3.94 -13.15 -13.77
C GLU A 131 -3.66 -12.31 -12.51
N VAL A 132 -4.52 -12.51 -11.51
CA VAL A 132 -4.41 -11.92 -10.18
C VAL A 132 -4.29 -13.03 -9.13
N GLY A 133 -3.43 -12.81 -8.14
CA GLY A 133 -3.22 -13.74 -7.05
C GLY A 133 -2.48 -13.10 -5.88
N PRO A 134 -2.00 -13.91 -4.92
CA PRO A 134 -1.19 -13.41 -3.80
C PRO A 134 0.04 -12.63 -4.29
N ALA A 135 0.27 -11.46 -3.71
CA ALA A 135 1.38 -10.58 -4.06
C ALA A 135 2.48 -10.60 -2.99
N LYS A 136 3.71 -10.29 -3.40
CA LYS A 136 4.89 -10.27 -2.52
C LYS A 136 4.84 -9.07 -1.56
N ILE A 137 4.91 -9.39 -0.28
CA ILE A 137 4.98 -8.44 0.82
C ILE A 137 6.46 -8.26 1.21
N ALA A 138 6.95 -7.02 1.23
CA ALA A 138 8.30 -6.75 1.73
C ALA A 138 8.38 -6.96 3.25
N ALA A 139 9.53 -7.41 3.75
CA ALA A 139 9.69 -7.78 5.17
C ALA A 139 9.27 -6.66 6.14
N HIS A 140 9.62 -5.41 5.84
CA HIS A 140 9.27 -4.25 6.66
C HIS A 140 7.78 -3.89 6.65
N ALA A 141 6.99 -4.42 5.71
CA ALA A 141 5.54 -4.29 5.76
C ALA A 141 4.89 -5.26 6.76
N ASN A 142 5.63 -6.24 7.28
CA ASN A 142 5.20 -7.14 8.36
C ASN A 142 5.73 -6.73 9.74
N ASP A 143 6.29 -5.52 9.88
CA ASP A 143 6.77 -5.01 11.18
C ASP A 143 5.57 -4.64 12.07
N THR A 144 5.27 -5.53 13.02
CA THR A 144 4.14 -5.38 13.95
C THR A 144 4.32 -4.22 14.93
N VAL A 145 5.57 -3.86 15.27
CA VAL A 145 5.87 -2.72 16.15
C VAL A 145 5.59 -1.41 15.40
N ALA A 146 6.07 -1.30 14.17
CA ALA A 146 5.77 -0.15 13.32
C ALA A 146 4.26 -0.04 13.03
N ALA A 147 3.59 -1.16 12.75
CA ALA A 147 2.16 -1.20 12.48
C ALA A 147 1.33 -0.73 13.69
N THR A 148 1.63 -1.26 14.89
CA THR A 148 0.97 -0.85 16.14
C THR A 148 1.18 0.63 16.43
N ARG A 149 2.41 1.14 16.29
CA ARG A 149 2.72 2.56 16.50
C ARG A 149 1.98 3.44 15.51
N LEU A 150 1.97 3.06 14.23
CA LEU A 150 1.28 3.81 13.19
C LEU A 150 -0.23 3.85 13.43
N TRP A 151 -0.84 2.75 13.85
CA TRP A 151 -2.25 2.68 14.24
C TRP A 151 -2.60 3.68 15.34
N GLN A 152 -1.83 3.71 16.43
CA GLN A 152 -2.04 4.65 17.53
C GLN A 152 -1.93 6.11 17.07
N ILE A 153 -1.02 6.40 16.14
CA ILE A 153 -0.90 7.74 15.53
C ILE A 153 -2.13 8.04 14.67
N CYS A 154 -2.62 7.11 13.85
CA CYS A 154 -3.84 7.27 13.09
C CYS A 154 -5.05 7.56 14.00
N GLU A 155 -5.21 6.81 15.10
CA GLU A 155 -6.27 7.07 16.08
C GLU A 155 -6.16 8.47 16.69
N LYS A 156 -4.94 8.90 17.04
CA LYS A 156 -4.71 10.25 17.57
C LYS A 156 -5.02 11.35 16.54
N LEU A 157 -4.58 11.18 15.30
CA LEU A 157 -4.78 12.18 14.24
C LEU A 157 -6.24 12.28 13.80
N THR A 158 -6.97 11.17 13.81
CA THR A 158 -8.39 11.11 13.40
C THR A 158 -9.36 11.35 14.55
N GLY A 159 -8.91 11.22 15.80
CA GLY A 159 -9.77 11.24 16.98
C GLY A 159 -10.67 10.00 17.12
N VAL A 160 -10.45 8.96 16.31
CA VAL A 160 -11.26 7.74 16.30
C VAL A 160 -10.54 6.62 17.05
N LYS A 161 -11.27 5.91 17.91
CA LYS A 161 -10.83 4.66 18.55
C LYS A 161 -11.64 3.51 17.96
N PHE A 162 -10.95 2.56 17.34
CA PHE A 162 -11.61 1.48 16.60
C PHE A 162 -11.79 0.21 17.44
N PHE A 163 -10.87 -0.05 18.38
CA PHE A 163 -10.88 -1.22 19.25
C PHE A 163 -10.47 -0.81 20.66
N ARG A 164 -10.83 -1.61 21.67
CA ARG A 164 -10.23 -1.44 23.01
C ARG A 164 -8.74 -1.76 22.90
N ASP A 165 -7.90 -1.11 23.70
CA ASP A 165 -6.46 -1.34 23.66
C ASP A 165 -6.19 -2.82 23.88
N VAL A 166 -5.66 -3.49 22.84
CA VAL A 166 -5.21 -4.87 22.93
C VAL A 166 -3.94 -4.84 23.76
N ALA A 167 -4.09 -4.91 25.08
CA ALA A 167 -2.98 -5.23 25.97
C ALA A 167 -2.32 -6.50 25.41
N ALA A 168 -0.99 -6.47 25.29
CA ALA A 168 -0.20 -7.54 24.71
C ALA A 168 -0.61 -8.90 25.30
N VAL A 169 -1.44 -9.65 24.58
CA VAL A 169 -1.71 -11.05 24.88
C VAL A 169 -0.51 -11.82 24.34
N ALA A 170 0.56 -11.80 25.13
CA ALA A 170 1.56 -12.84 25.13
C ALA A 170 1.11 -13.84 26.20
N SER A 171 0.73 -15.04 25.78
CA SER A 171 0.65 -16.24 26.61
C SER A 171 1.25 -17.38 25.81
#